data_AF-A0A7Y9LES6-F1
#
_entry.id   AF-A0A7Y9LES6-F1
#
_cell.length_a   1.000
_cell.length_b   1.000
_cell.length_c   1.000
_cell.angle_alpha   90.00
_cell.angle_beta   90.00
_cell.angle_gamma   90.00
#
_symmetry.space_group_name_H-M   'P 1'
#
loop_
_entity.id
_entity.type
_entity.pdbx_description
1 polymer ?
#
loop_
_entity_poly.entity_id
_entity_poly.type
_entity_poly.pdbx_seq_one_letter_code
_entity_poly.pdbx_strand_id
1 'polypeptide(L)'
;MRTTMNLPDALMDEVRERAKAENRTVTSLMIEALHDLLAKDRTVTTKKYSLPTDGFPNGRLLIDIDDKDAVQQLFDEEDGWL
;
A
#
# COMPACT_ATOMS: atom_id res chain seq x y z
N MET A 1 -5.94 12.77 5.56
CA MET A 1 -6.89 13.77 6.09
C MET A 1 -6.96 13.63 7.60
N ARG A 2 -7.23 14.71 8.35
CA ARG A 2 -7.40 14.67 9.81
C ARG A 2 -8.89 14.72 10.13
N THR A 3 -9.34 13.77 10.94
CA THR A 3 -10.74 13.67 11.37
C THR A 3 -10.79 13.79 12.89
N THR A 4 -11.82 14.48 13.40
CA THR A 4 -12.14 14.53 14.83
C THR A 4 -13.41 13.73 15.06
N MET A 5 -13.42 12.88 16.08
CA MET A 5 -14.55 12.04 16.46
C MET A 5 -14.76 12.14 17.97
N ASN A 6 -16.01 12.10 18.40
CA ASN A 6 -16.34 12.04 19.82
C ASN A 6 -16.29 10.58 20.31
N LEU A 7 -15.56 10.34 21.40
CA LEU A 7 -15.41 9.02 22.02
C LEU A 7 -15.71 9.14 23.52
N PRO A 8 -16.43 8.19 24.12
CA PRO A 8 -16.63 8.18 25.57
C PRO A 8 -15.28 8.15 26.31
N ASP A 9 -15.16 8.92 27.39
CA ASP A 9 -13.90 9.05 28.14
C ASP A 9 -13.37 7.70 28.64
N ALA A 10 -14.26 6.85 29.17
CA ALA A 10 -13.90 5.50 29.61
C ALA A 10 -13.23 4.66 28.50
N LEU A 11 -13.71 4.80 27.26
CA LEU A 11 -13.14 4.10 26.12
C LEU A 11 -11.76 4.68 25.75
N MET A 12 -11.59 6.00 25.85
CA MET A 12 -10.29 6.64 25.61
C MET A 12 -9.24 6.22 26.64
N ASP A 13 -9.64 5.99 27.89
CA ASP A 13 -8.76 5.49 28.94
C ASP A 13 -8.30 4.05 28.65
N GLU A 14 -9.22 3.17 28.25
CA GLU A 14 -8.89 1.79 27.83
C GLU A 14 -7.92 1.78 26.64
N VAL A 15 -8.18 2.62 25.63
CA VAL A 15 -7.30 2.75 24.45
C VAL A 15 -5.92 3.24 24.85
N ARG A 16 -5.81 4.15 25.82
CA ARG A 16 -4.54 4.68 26.31
C ARG A 16 -3.73 3.63 27.07
N GLU A 17 -4.38 2.86 27.93
CA GLU A 17 -3.74 1.77 28.65
C GLU A 17 -3.23 0.68 27.70
N ARG A 18 -4.03 0.31 26.69
CA ARG A 18 -3.59 -0.62 25.64
C ARG A 18 -2.41 -0.08 24.84
N ALA A 19 -2.48 1.17 24.39
CA ALA A 19 -1.39 1.79 23.63
C ALA A 19 -0.08 1.83 24.45
N LYS A 20 -0.18 2.11 25.76
CA LYS A 20 0.96 2.10 26.68
C LYS A 20 1.54 0.69 26.84
N ALA A 21 0.70 -0.33 27.02
CA ALA A 21 1.13 -1.72 27.14
C ALA A 21 1.86 -2.21 25.88
N GLU A 22 1.44 -1.74 24.70
CA GLU A 22 2.04 -2.10 23.41
C GLU A 22 3.22 -1.20 22.99
N ASN A 23 3.59 -0.20 23.79
CA ASN A 23 4.58 0.84 23.43
C ASN A 23 4.25 1.58 22.12
N ARG A 24 2.96 1.89 21.92
CA ARG A 24 2.43 2.54 20.71
C ARG A 24 1.72 3.84 21.05
N THR A 25 1.46 4.64 20.01
CA THR A 25 0.61 5.82 20.14
C THR A 25 -0.87 5.44 19.99
N VAL A 26 -1.75 6.17 20.68
CA VAL A 26 -3.22 6.04 20.52
C VAL A 26 -3.62 6.15 19.06
N THR A 27 -3.02 7.09 18.32
CA THR A 27 -3.29 7.28 16.89
C THR A 27 -2.94 6.04 16.06
N SER A 28 -1.76 5.44 16.29
CA SER A 28 -1.35 4.23 15.56
C SER A 28 -2.31 3.06 15.82
N LEU A 29 -2.70 2.88 17.08
CA LEU A 29 -3.62 1.83 17.49
C LEU A 29 -5.01 2.02 16.86
N MET A 30 -5.52 3.26 16.86
CA MET A 30 -6.82 3.58 16.24
C MET A 30 -6.83 3.39 14.73
N ILE A 31 -5.74 3.78 14.05
CA ILE A 31 -5.61 3.58 12.60
C ILE A 31 -5.64 2.09 12.27
N GLU A 32 -4.84 1.28 12.96
CA GLU A 32 -4.79 -0.17 12.72
C GLU A 32 -6.14 -0.84 12.99
N ALA A 33 -6.79 -0.53 14.12
CA ALA A 33 -8.10 -1.09 14.44
C ALA A 33 -9.16 -0.76 13.37
N LEU A 34 -9.12 0.46 12.82
CA LEU A 34 -10.01 0.86 11.74
C LEU A 34 -9.69 0.12 10.43
N HIS A 35 -8.40 -0.06 10.11
CA HIS A 35 -7.98 -0.84 8.95
C HIS A 35 -8.47 -2.28 9.03
N ASP A 36 -8.29 -2.93 10.18
CA ASP A 36 -8.71 -4.32 10.40
C ASP A 36 -10.22 -4.49 10.31
N LEU A 37 -10.98 -3.54 10.86
CA LEU A 37 -12.44 -3.54 10.77
C LEU A 37 -12.89 -3.47 9.31
N LEU A 38 -12.35 -2.52 8.55
CA LEU A 38 -12.70 -2.35 7.14
C LEU A 38 -12.19 -3.49 6.26
N ALA A 39 -11.07 -4.13 6.62
CA ALA A 39 -10.55 -5.29 5.91
C ALA A 39 -11.44 -6.52 6.10
N LYS A 40 -12.01 -6.72 7.30
CA LYS A 40 -12.98 -7.80 7.58
C LYS A 40 -14.26 -7.64 6.77
N ASP A 41 -14.79 -6.42 6.70
CA ASP A 41 -16.00 -6.11 5.92
C ASP A 41 -15.76 -6.23 4.41
N ARG A 42 -14.53 -5.98 3.98
CA ARG A 42 -14.05 -6.31 2.63
C ARG A 42 -13.76 -7.80 2.50
N THR A 43 -14.62 -8.68 3.02
CA THR A 43 -14.58 -10.10 2.67
C THR A 43 -14.49 -10.17 1.16
N VAL A 44 -13.29 -10.49 0.70
CA VAL A 44 -12.89 -10.19 -0.67
C VAL A 44 -13.76 -11.10 -1.51
N THR A 45 -14.76 -10.56 -2.20
CA THR A 45 -15.13 -11.12 -3.49
C THR A 45 -13.83 -11.09 -4.25
N THR A 46 -13.11 -12.20 -4.24
CA THR A 46 -11.93 -12.44 -5.05
C THR A 46 -12.46 -12.49 -6.46
N LYS A 47 -12.78 -11.31 -7.01
CA LYS A 47 -12.88 -11.12 -8.43
C LYS A 47 -11.50 -11.52 -8.91
N LYS A 48 -11.41 -12.73 -9.47
CA LYS A 48 -10.23 -13.17 -10.17
C LYS A 48 -10.11 -12.24 -11.36
N TYR A 49 -9.36 -11.16 -11.18
CA TYR A 49 -8.95 -10.33 -12.29
C TYR A 49 -7.94 -11.18 -13.07
N SER A 50 -8.38 -11.70 -14.22
CA SER A 50 -7.44 -12.23 -15.20
C SER A 50 -6.78 -11.01 -15.82
N LEU A 51 -5.56 -10.70 -15.38
CA LEU A 51 -4.74 -9.73 -16.08
C LEU A 51 -4.40 -10.34 -17.44
N PRO A 52 -4.57 -9.59 -18.55
CA PRO A 52 -3.99 -10.03 -19.81
C PRO A 52 -2.49 -10.14 -19.61
N THR A 53 -1.97 -11.36 -19.71
CA THR A 53 -0.54 -11.62 -19.72
C THR A 53 -0.13 -11.75 -21.17
N ASP A 54 0.48 -10.69 -21.71
CA ASP A 54 1.11 -10.75 -23.03
C ASP A 54 2.53 -11.30 -22.86
N GLY A 55 2.88 -12.31 -23.67
CA GLY A 55 4.20 -12.93 -23.62
C GLY A 55 4.16 -14.42 -23.96
N PHE A 56 5.34 -14.99 -24.19
CA PHE A 56 5.50 -16.42 -24.44
C PHE A 56 5.98 -17.11 -23.15
N PRO A 57 5.50 -18.34 -22.83
CA PRO A 57 5.94 -19.08 -21.64
C PRO A 57 7.45 -19.28 -21.54
N ASN A 58 8.14 -19.29 -22.69
CA ASN A 58 9.59 -19.38 -22.82
C ASN A 58 10.18 -18.14 -23.50
N GLY A 59 9.47 -17.02 -23.47
CA GLY A 59 9.94 -15.75 -24.01
C GLY A 59 11.17 -15.30 -23.23
N ARG A 60 12.23 -14.96 -23.94
CA ARG A 60 13.34 -14.24 -23.31
C ARG A 60 12.87 -12.82 -23.06
N LEU A 61 13.12 -12.29 -21.87
CA LEU A 61 13.04 -10.85 -21.62
C LEU A 61 13.97 -10.18 -22.63
N LEU A 62 13.40 -9.41 -23.55
CA LEU A 62 14.16 -8.68 -24.57
C LEU A 62 14.83 -7.42 -23.99
N ILE A 63 14.50 -7.10 -22.74
CA ILE A 63 14.97 -5.93 -22.00
C ILE A 63 15.48 -6.44 -20.65
N ASP A 64 16.72 -6.06 -20.33
CA ASP A 64 17.25 -6.23 -18.98
C ASP A 64 16.72 -5.09 -18.11
N ILE A 65 16.01 -5.44 -17.04
CA ILE A 65 15.35 -4.48 -16.14
C ILE A 65 16.38 -3.86 -15.19
N ASP A 66 17.52 -4.51 -14.98
CA ASP A 66 18.59 -4.04 -14.10
C ASP A 66 19.60 -3.14 -14.85
N ASP A 67 19.53 -3.07 -16.18
CA ASP A 67 20.36 -2.18 -16.99
C ASP A 67 19.79 -0.75 -16.99
N LYS A 68 20.02 -0.07 -15.87
CA LYS A 68 19.61 1.32 -15.64
C LYS A 68 20.25 2.28 -16.64
N ASP A 69 21.45 1.98 -17.13
CA ASP A 69 22.20 2.84 -18.04
C ASP A 69 21.55 2.82 -19.44
N ALA A 70 21.07 1.65 -19.90
CA ALA A 70 20.32 1.53 -21.15
C ALA A 70 19.00 2.31 -21.11
N VAL A 71 18.30 2.32 -19.98
CA VAL A 71 17.07 3.12 -19.79
C VAL A 71 17.38 4.62 -19.84
N GLN A 72 18.45 5.06 -19.17
CA GLN A 72 18.83 6.47 -19.15
C GLN A 72 19.21 7.00 -20.54
N GLN A 73 19.94 6.20 -21.34
CA GLN A 73 20.29 6.57 -22.72
C GLN A 73 19.06 6.76 -23.61
N LEU A 74 18.01 5.96 -23.45
CA LEU A 74 16.78 6.10 -24.23
C LEU A 74 16.06 7.43 -23.94
N PHE A 75 16.00 7.84 -22.67
CA PHE A 75 15.41 9.12 -22.29
C PHE A 75 16.23 10.31 -22.81
N ASP A 76 17.56 10.21 -22.75
CA ASP A 76 18.45 11.24 -23.27
C ASP A 76 18.38 11.35 -24.83
N GLU A 77 18.07 10.25 -25.54
CA GLU A 77 17.83 10.26 -27.00
C GLU A 77 16.45 10.84 -27.38
N GLU A 78 15.39 10.61 -26.58
CA GLU A 78 14.06 11.20 -26.80
C GLU A 78 14.03 12.71 -26.53
N ASP A 79 14.82 13.21 -25.57
CA ASP A 79 14.98 14.66 -25.30
C ASP A 79 15.78 15.40 -26.39
N GLY A 80 16.33 14.68 -27.37
CA GLY A 80 17.06 15.22 -28.54
C GLY A 80 16.19 15.64 -29.72
N TRP A 81 14.86 15.49 -29.66
CA TRP A 81 13.90 15.87 -30.70
C TRP A 81 13.08 17.13 -30.35
N LEU A 82 13.75 18.20 -29.90
CA LEU A 82 13.19 19.56 -29.83
C LEU A 82 14.09 20.59 -30.53
#